data_AF-A0A351L2L2-F1
#
_entry.id   AF-A0A351L2L2-F1
#
_cell.length_a   1.000
_cell.length_b   1.000
_cell.length_c   1.000
_cell.angle_alpha   90.00
_cell.angle_beta   90.00
_cell.angle_gamma   90.00
#
_symmetry.space_group_name_H-M   'P 1'
#
loop_
_entity.id
_entity.type
_entity.pdbx_description
1 polymer ?
#
loop_
_entity_poly.entity_id
_entity_poly.type
_entity_poly.pdbx_seq_one_letter_code
_entity_poly.pdbx_strand_id
1 'polypeptide(L)'
;MAVLNNAQEEQIREIGTHLQKLRQQQSISIEEVAAKTCIRLRMLKALEEGKLDDLPEPIYIQGFIRRYGDFLGLDGNALAKTFSTDYPPVEFDAQAILGNTTKKLEAEIFEPNMVEEPSEPPEIDTPASPPPAKTIPPYLAYITLGVAALIALIYAIKKAPTLESAAQKQQPVTQSVSASPVTSTPNSIESTSISQSPTVSPN
;
A
#
# COMPACT_ATOMS: atom_id res chain seq x y z
N MET A 1 -12.73 31.10 -5.59
CA MET A 1 -12.72 30.22 -4.41
C MET A 1 -13.73 29.15 -4.68
N ALA A 2 -13.28 27.90 -4.85
CA ALA A 2 -14.20 26.79 -5.07
C ALA A 2 -15.09 26.67 -3.83
N VAL A 3 -16.40 26.75 -4.04
CA VAL A 3 -17.37 26.44 -2.98
C VAL A 3 -17.17 24.96 -2.67
N LEU A 4 -16.72 24.66 -1.45
CA LEU A 4 -16.57 23.28 -0.98
C LEU A 4 -17.95 22.64 -0.94
N ASN A 5 -18.21 21.72 -1.87
CA ASN A 5 -19.38 20.86 -1.80
C ASN A 5 -19.09 19.80 -0.73
N ASN A 6 -19.56 19.99 0.50
CA ASN A 6 -19.39 19.03 1.61
C ASN A 6 -19.73 17.58 1.23
N ALA A 7 -20.64 17.38 0.27
CA ALA A 7 -20.98 16.06 -0.26
C ALA A 7 -19.82 15.38 -0.99
N GLN A 8 -19.03 16.12 -1.79
CA GLN A 8 -17.88 15.56 -2.50
C GLN A 8 -16.77 15.14 -1.52
N GLU A 9 -16.55 15.92 -0.47
CA GLU A 9 -15.56 15.59 0.56
C GLU A 9 -15.93 14.29 1.29
N GLU A 10 -17.21 14.12 1.64
CA GLU A 10 -17.73 12.88 2.22
C GLU A 10 -17.52 11.68 1.28
N GLN A 11 -17.93 11.82 0.01
CA GLN A 11 -17.78 10.77 -1.00
C GLN A 11 -16.31 10.38 -1.18
N ILE A 12 -15.40 11.34 -1.23
CA ILE A 12 -13.97 11.08 -1.37
C ILE A 12 -13.40 10.40 -0.12
N ARG A 13 -13.84 10.77 1.07
CA ARG A 13 -13.42 10.09 2.29
C ARG A 13 -13.86 8.63 2.32
N GLU A 14 -15.10 8.35 1.93
CA GLU A 14 -15.64 6.99 1.86
C GLU A 14 -14.90 6.14 0.82
N ILE A 15 -14.78 6.65 -0.41
CA ILE A 15 -14.10 5.97 -1.52
C ILE A 15 -12.61 5.76 -1.20
N GLY A 16 -11.93 6.80 -0.70
CA GLY A 16 -10.53 6.75 -0.29
C GLY A 16 -10.24 5.69 0.76
N THR A 17 -11.05 5.66 1.81
CA THR A 17 -10.97 4.65 2.88
C THR A 17 -11.19 3.24 2.33
N HIS A 18 -12.17 3.08 1.43
CA HIS A 18 -12.46 1.79 0.81
C HIS A 18 -11.29 1.27 -0.04
N LEU A 19 -10.75 2.11 -0.92
CA LEU A 19 -9.59 1.78 -1.77
C LEU A 19 -8.35 1.47 -0.93
N GLN A 20 -8.06 2.28 0.08
CA GLN A 20 -6.95 2.07 1.00
C GLN A 20 -7.05 0.70 1.69
N LYS A 21 -8.23 0.38 2.24
CA LYS A 21 -8.46 -0.89 2.93
C LYS A 21 -8.22 -2.08 2.00
N LEU A 22 -8.78 -2.05 0.79
CA LEU A 22 -8.61 -3.11 -0.20
C LEU A 22 -7.15 -3.26 -0.63
N ARG A 23 -6.46 -2.16 -0.91
CA ARG A 23 -5.03 -2.18 -1.23
C ARG A 23 -4.21 -2.85 -0.13
N GLN A 24 -4.44 -2.46 1.13
CA GLN A 24 -3.74 -3.01 2.28
C GLN A 24 -4.07 -4.50 2.49
N GLN A 25 -5.31 -4.92 2.28
CA GLN A 25 -5.71 -6.33 2.33
C GLN A 25 -4.98 -7.18 1.29
N GLN A 26 -4.69 -6.60 0.12
CA GLN A 26 -3.89 -7.24 -0.93
C GLN A 26 -2.37 -7.10 -0.72
N SER A 27 -1.93 -6.46 0.37
CA SER A 27 -0.52 -6.17 0.68
C SER A 27 0.20 -5.35 -0.42
N ILE A 28 -0.53 -4.53 -1.17
CA ILE A 28 0.02 -3.69 -2.24
C ILE A 28 0.50 -2.37 -1.66
N SER A 29 1.69 -1.91 -2.06
CA SER A 29 2.19 -0.58 -1.67
C SER A 29 1.51 0.53 -2.48
N ILE A 30 1.36 1.72 -1.91
CA ILE A 30 0.77 2.85 -2.64
C ILE A 30 1.70 3.33 -3.77
N GLU A 31 3.01 3.12 -3.63
CA GLU A 31 4.03 3.34 -4.66
C GLU A 31 3.82 2.42 -5.87
N GLU A 32 3.44 1.17 -5.64
CA GLU A 32 3.11 0.23 -6.71
C GLU A 32 1.85 0.65 -7.47
N VAL A 33 0.80 1.08 -6.76
CA VAL A 33 -0.40 1.65 -7.40
C VAL A 33 -0.01 2.85 -8.27
N ALA A 34 0.80 3.76 -7.75
CA ALA A 34 1.27 4.93 -8.50
C ALA A 34 2.00 4.53 -9.79
N ALA A 35 2.91 3.56 -9.69
CA ALA A 35 3.67 3.06 -10.83
C ALA A 35 2.80 2.39 -11.89
N LYS A 36 1.77 1.64 -11.48
CA LYS A 36 0.91 0.86 -12.38
C LYS A 36 -0.21 1.67 -13.02
N THR A 37 -0.74 2.66 -12.31
CA THR A 37 -1.84 3.51 -12.78
C THR A 37 -1.36 4.80 -13.46
N CYS A 38 -0.06 5.10 -13.37
CA CYS A 38 0.55 6.36 -13.78
C CYS A 38 -0.09 7.60 -13.11
N ILE A 39 -0.64 7.43 -11.91
CA ILE A 39 -1.16 8.52 -11.09
C ILE A 39 -0.05 8.94 -10.13
N ARG A 40 0.17 10.26 -9.99
CA ARG A 40 1.20 10.78 -9.08
C ARG A 40 0.92 10.33 -7.65
N LEU A 41 1.96 9.88 -6.94
CA LEU A 41 1.87 9.37 -5.57
C LEU A 41 1.15 10.33 -4.61
N ARG A 42 1.40 11.64 -4.73
CA ARG A 42 0.71 12.67 -3.92
C ARG A 42 -0.81 12.62 -4.07
N MET A 43 -1.31 12.40 -5.29
CA MET A 43 -2.76 12.37 -5.57
C MET A 43 -3.41 11.12 -4.99
N LEU A 44 -2.73 9.97 -5.07
CA LEU A 44 -3.23 8.73 -4.47
C LEU A 44 -3.25 8.84 -2.94
N LYS A 45 -2.25 9.47 -2.32
CA LYS A 45 -2.25 9.76 -0.88
C LYS A 45 -3.40 10.67 -0.49
N ALA A 46 -3.58 11.79 -1.19
CA ALA A 46 -4.71 12.69 -0.94
C ALA A 46 -6.06 11.99 -1.12
N LEU A 47 -6.19 11.12 -2.12
CA LEU A 47 -7.39 10.32 -2.36
C LEU A 47 -7.66 9.35 -1.20
N GLU A 48 -6.66 8.59 -0.73
CA GLU A 48 -6.81 7.67 0.42
C GLU A 48 -7.09 8.43 1.74
N GLU A 49 -6.50 9.61 1.91
CA GLU A 49 -6.67 10.45 3.10
C GLU A 49 -7.98 11.26 3.10
N GLY A 50 -8.74 11.22 2.00
CA GLY A 50 -9.98 11.98 1.89
C GLY A 50 -9.79 13.49 1.70
N LYS A 51 -8.57 13.96 1.36
CA LYS A 51 -8.22 15.39 1.29
C LYS A 51 -8.62 16.01 -0.04
N LEU A 52 -9.87 16.43 -0.16
CA LEU A 52 -10.40 17.01 -1.40
C LEU A 52 -9.62 18.25 -1.86
N ASP A 53 -9.17 19.10 -0.93
CA ASP A 53 -8.39 20.32 -1.24
C ASP A 53 -7.03 20.06 -1.91
N ASP A 54 -6.48 18.86 -1.71
CA ASP A 54 -5.21 18.44 -2.30
C ASP A 54 -5.39 17.75 -3.67
N LEU A 55 -6.64 17.52 -4.08
CA LEU A 55 -7.00 16.86 -5.33
C LEU A 55 -7.30 17.90 -6.44
N PRO A 56 -7.16 17.51 -7.73
CA PRO A 56 -7.50 18.38 -8.85
C PRO A 56 -9.03 18.47 -9.07
N GLU A 57 -9.45 19.08 -10.17
CA GLU A 57 -10.87 19.18 -10.55
C GLU A 57 -11.60 17.82 -10.51
N PRO A 58 -12.89 17.78 -10.10
CA PRO A 58 -13.66 16.55 -9.92
C PRO A 58 -13.61 15.55 -11.09
N ILE A 59 -13.56 16.04 -12.32
CA ILE A 59 -13.46 15.21 -13.53
C ILE A 59 -12.19 14.34 -13.55
N TYR A 60 -11.07 14.87 -13.05
CA TYR A 60 -9.82 14.11 -12.94
C TYR A 60 -9.86 13.13 -11.77
N ILE A 61 -10.46 13.53 -10.65
CA ILE A 61 -10.65 12.66 -9.49
C ILE A 61 -11.44 11.42 -9.88
N GLN A 62 -12.51 11.58 -10.64
CA GLN A 62 -13.30 10.46 -11.19
C GLN A 62 -12.43 9.49 -12.01
N GLY A 63 -11.55 10.04 -12.86
CA GLY A 63 -10.59 9.24 -13.62
C GLY A 63 -9.53 8.53 -12.78
N PHE A 64 -9.17 9.09 -11.62
CA PHE A 64 -8.27 8.44 -10.66
C PHE A 64 -8.96 7.31 -9.92
N ILE A 65 -10.18 7.54 -9.43
CA ILE A 65 -11.01 6.52 -8.76
C ILE A 65 -11.19 5.32 -9.67
N ARG A 66 -11.54 5.56 -10.94
CA ARG A 66 -11.70 4.48 -11.94
C ARG A 66 -10.43 3.66 -12.07
N ARG A 67 -9.30 4.30 -12.38
CA ARG A 67 -8.02 3.62 -12.59
C ARG A 67 -7.54 2.86 -11.36
N TYR A 68 -7.75 3.42 -10.16
CA TYR A 68 -7.37 2.75 -8.93
C TYR A 68 -8.29 1.55 -8.64
N GLY A 69 -9.61 1.72 -8.81
CA GLY A 69 -10.55 0.61 -8.70
C GLY A 69 -10.24 -0.53 -9.68
N ASP A 70 -10.01 -0.21 -10.95
CA ASP A 70 -9.64 -1.18 -11.99
C ASP A 70 -8.34 -1.92 -11.62
N PHE A 71 -7.34 -1.20 -11.09
CA PHE A 71 -6.08 -1.79 -10.64
C PHE A 71 -6.26 -2.79 -9.48
N LEU A 72 -7.18 -2.52 -8.55
CA LEU A 72 -7.48 -3.41 -7.43
C LEU A 72 -8.45 -4.55 -7.79
N GLY A 73 -8.89 -4.64 -9.06
CA GLY A 73 -9.82 -5.65 -9.54
C GLY A 73 -11.29 -5.35 -9.23
N LEU A 74 -11.63 -4.09 -8.95
CA LEU A 74 -13.02 -3.63 -8.81
C LEU A 74 -13.61 -3.26 -10.18
N ASP A 75 -14.93 -3.07 -10.22
CA ASP A 75 -15.55 -2.29 -11.30
C ASP A 75 -15.27 -0.80 -11.06
N GLY A 76 -14.14 -0.32 -11.58
CA GLY A 76 -13.73 1.07 -11.44
C GLY A 76 -14.69 2.05 -12.08
N ASN A 77 -15.44 1.65 -13.11
CA ASN A 77 -16.45 2.51 -13.73
C ASN A 77 -17.64 2.73 -12.79
N ALA A 78 -18.16 1.66 -12.21
CA ALA A 78 -19.23 1.75 -11.21
C ALA A 78 -18.79 2.57 -10.00
N LEU A 79 -17.57 2.34 -9.49
CA LEU A 79 -17.02 3.10 -8.36
C LEU A 79 -16.84 4.59 -8.70
N ALA A 80 -16.35 4.92 -9.89
CA ALA A 80 -16.16 6.31 -10.30
C ALA A 80 -17.49 7.07 -10.46
N LYS A 81 -18.58 6.38 -10.78
CA LYS A 81 -19.93 6.97 -10.85
C LYS A 81 -20.53 7.34 -9.50
N THR A 82 -20.00 6.79 -8.39
CA THR A 82 -20.49 7.17 -7.05
C THR A 82 -19.94 8.53 -6.61
N PHE A 83 -18.91 9.05 -7.27
CA PHE A 83 -18.37 10.38 -7.02
C PHE A 83 -19.06 11.43 -7.90
N SER A 84 -19.60 12.48 -7.25
CA SER A 84 -20.36 13.53 -7.93
C SER A 84 -19.43 14.49 -8.69
N THR A 85 -19.73 14.71 -9.97
CA THR A 85 -19.08 15.69 -10.84
C THR A 85 -20.10 16.75 -11.25
N ASP A 86 -19.69 18.01 -11.27
CA ASP A 86 -20.54 19.14 -11.71
C ASP A 86 -20.75 19.17 -13.23
N TYR A 87 -20.07 18.29 -13.96
CA TYR A 87 -20.23 18.14 -15.41
C TYR A 87 -21.34 17.14 -15.71
N PRO A 88 -22.29 17.48 -16.61
CA PRO A 88 -23.26 16.52 -17.09
C PRO A 88 -22.53 15.35 -17.76
N PRO A 89 -23.07 14.12 -17.68
CA PRO A 89 -22.55 12.99 -18.43
C PRO A 89 -22.40 13.39 -19.90
N VAL A 90 -21.17 13.30 -20.43
CA VAL A 90 -20.95 13.48 -21.87
C VAL A 90 -21.48 12.22 -22.54
N GLU A 91 -22.73 12.27 -22.99
CA GLU A 91 -23.32 11.29 -23.90
C GLU A 91 -22.47 11.29 -25.17
N PHE A 92 -21.61 10.28 -25.33
CA PHE A 92 -20.74 10.17 -26.49
C PHE A 92 -21.53 9.58 -27.66
N ASP A 93 -22.20 10.44 -28.41
CA ASP A 93 -22.94 10.07 -29.62
C ASP A 93 -21.97 9.84 -30.78
N ALA A 94 -21.37 8.64 -30.85
CA ALA A 94 -20.43 8.26 -31.90
C ALA A 94 -20.96 8.53 -33.34
N GLN A 95 -22.28 8.56 -33.52
CA GLN A 95 -22.95 8.89 -34.79
C GLN A 95 -22.95 10.40 -35.12
N ALA A 96 -22.96 11.29 -34.13
CA ALA A 96 -22.88 12.74 -34.39
C ALA A 96 -21.45 13.21 -34.64
N ILE A 97 -20.45 12.57 -34.02
CA ILE A 97 -19.03 12.89 -34.26
C ILE A 97 -18.60 12.47 -35.67
N LEU A 98 -19.05 11.32 -36.19
CA LEU A 98 -18.72 10.92 -37.57
C LEU A 98 -19.41 11.81 -38.64
N GLY A 99 -20.55 12.42 -38.31
CA GLY A 99 -21.35 13.21 -39.25
C GLY A 99 -20.87 14.65 -39.47
N ASN A 100 -20.13 15.23 -38.53
CA ASN A 100 -19.65 16.61 -38.63
C ASN A 100 -18.20 16.73 -39.19
N THR A 101 -17.40 15.67 -39.12
CA THR A 101 -16.04 15.65 -39.68
C THR A 101 -16.00 15.59 -41.21
N THR A 102 -16.97 14.96 -41.87
CA THR A 102 -16.92 14.80 -43.33
C THR A 102 -17.28 16.07 -44.11
N LYS A 103 -17.91 17.07 -43.49
CA LYS A 103 -18.32 18.31 -44.18
C LYS A 103 -17.33 19.47 -44.07
N LYS A 104 -16.30 19.36 -43.22
CA LYS A 104 -15.31 20.43 -42.98
C LYS A 104 -13.89 20.10 -43.46
N LEU A 105 -13.64 18.88 -43.96
CA LEU A 105 -12.30 18.48 -44.41
C LEU A 105 -12.02 18.70 -45.91
N GLU A 106 -12.99 19.15 -46.71
CA GLU A 106 -12.80 19.34 -48.17
C GLU A 106 -12.57 20.80 -48.62
N ALA A 107 -12.56 21.79 -47.73
CA ALA A 107 -12.47 23.21 -48.15
C ALA A 107 -11.20 23.95 -47.72
N GLU A 108 -10.22 23.28 -47.11
CA GLU A 108 -8.93 23.92 -46.79
C GLU A 108 -7.78 22.96 -47.04
N ILE A 109 -7.68 22.52 -48.30
CA ILE A 109 -6.37 22.17 -48.88
C ILE A 109 -5.63 23.50 -48.97
N PHE A 110 -4.97 23.88 -47.88
CA PHE A 110 -3.97 24.92 -47.88
C PHE A 110 -2.81 24.41 -48.74
N GLU A 111 -2.80 24.84 -49.99
CA GLU A 111 -1.64 24.74 -50.88
C GLU A 111 -0.41 25.25 -50.11
N PRO A 112 0.61 24.43 -49.82
CA PRO A 112 1.82 24.93 -49.19
C PRO A 112 2.58 25.73 -50.25
N ASN A 113 2.28 27.03 -50.28
CA ASN A 113 2.99 27.99 -51.11
C ASN A 113 4.44 28.03 -50.62
N MET A 114 5.33 27.48 -51.45
CA MET A 114 6.77 27.57 -51.32
C MET A 114 7.20 29.04 -51.42
N VAL A 115 7.44 29.74 -50.30
CA VAL A 115 8.29 30.94 -50.26
C VAL A 115 9.01 31.07 -48.90
N GLU A 116 10.34 31.09 -49.02
CA GLU A 116 11.40 31.53 -48.11
C GLU A 116 11.62 30.77 -46.79
N GLU A 117 12.80 30.14 -46.76
CA GLU A 117 13.63 29.84 -45.59
C GLU A 117 14.19 31.16 -45.01
N PRO A 118 13.71 31.66 -43.86
CA PRO A 118 14.31 32.79 -43.18
C PRO A 118 15.24 32.25 -42.09
N SER A 119 16.54 32.39 -42.34
CA SER A 119 17.63 32.62 -41.39
C SER A 119 17.50 32.10 -39.95
N GLU A 120 18.40 31.19 -39.60
CA GLU A 120 18.86 30.77 -38.26
C GLU A 120 18.40 31.65 -37.06
N PRO A 121 17.76 31.05 -36.04
CA PRO A 121 17.57 31.67 -34.74
C PRO A 121 18.94 31.83 -34.03
N PRO A 122 19.15 32.90 -33.25
CA PRO A 122 20.44 33.13 -32.59
C PRO A 122 20.76 31.99 -31.62
N GLU A 123 22.00 31.52 -31.68
CA GLU A 123 22.62 30.63 -30.69
C GLU A 123 22.42 31.21 -29.28
N ILE A 124 21.53 30.61 -28.50
CA ILE A 124 21.51 30.79 -27.05
C ILE A 124 22.26 29.60 -26.47
N ASP A 125 23.52 29.88 -26.09
CA ASP A 125 24.35 29.04 -25.24
C ASP A 125 23.55 28.60 -24.00
N THR A 126 22.93 27.43 -24.10
CA THR A 126 22.37 26.73 -22.96
C THR A 126 23.29 25.55 -22.72
N PRO A 127 24.16 25.55 -21.69
CA PRO A 127 24.93 24.36 -21.37
C PRO A 127 23.93 23.28 -20.97
N ALA A 128 23.84 22.25 -21.81
CA ALA A 128 23.05 21.06 -21.58
C ALA A 128 23.37 20.50 -20.18
N SER A 129 22.42 20.57 -19.26
CA SER A 129 22.46 19.76 -18.05
C SER A 129 22.58 18.29 -18.48
N PRO A 130 23.65 17.56 -18.10
CA PRO A 130 23.71 16.15 -18.42
C PRO A 130 22.55 15.42 -17.73
N PRO A 131 21.95 14.41 -18.38
CA PRO A 131 20.92 13.59 -17.74
C PRO A 131 21.48 12.97 -16.44
N PRO A 132 20.69 12.90 -15.36
CA PRO A 132 21.17 12.31 -14.11
C PRO A 132 21.56 10.85 -14.38
N ALA A 133 22.85 10.55 -14.22
CA ALA A 133 23.35 9.19 -14.31
C ALA A 133 22.62 8.32 -13.27
N LYS A 134 22.08 7.18 -13.71
CA LYS A 134 21.47 6.18 -12.81
C LYS A 134 22.54 5.61 -11.90
N THR A 135 22.73 6.20 -10.72
CA THR A 135 23.59 5.65 -9.66
C THR A 135 22.85 4.48 -9.00
N ILE A 136 23.43 3.28 -9.06
CA ILE A 136 22.92 2.14 -8.29
C ILE A 136 23.10 2.48 -6.80
N PRO A 137 22.02 2.57 -5.99
CA PRO A 137 22.15 2.99 -4.60
C PRO A 137 22.98 1.98 -3.81
N PRO A 138 23.93 2.42 -2.94
CA PRO A 138 24.88 1.55 -2.25
C PRO A 138 24.21 0.51 -1.33
N TYR A 139 22.94 0.73 -0.99
CA TYR A 139 22.11 -0.22 -0.24
C TYR A 139 21.98 -1.60 -0.89
N LEU A 140 22.01 -1.72 -2.23
CA LEU A 140 21.96 -3.03 -2.89
C LEU A 140 23.16 -3.92 -2.51
N ALA A 141 24.36 -3.35 -2.34
CA ALA A 141 25.53 -4.11 -1.93
C ALA A 141 25.35 -4.67 -0.50
N TYR A 142 24.79 -3.87 0.42
CA TYR A 142 24.52 -4.30 1.80
C TYR A 142 23.45 -5.39 1.88
N ILE A 143 22.42 -5.36 1.03
CA ILE A 143 21.41 -6.44 0.98
C ILE A 143 22.07 -7.77 0.61
N THR A 144 22.92 -7.81 -0.42
CA THR A 144 23.59 -9.06 -0.83
C THR A 144 24.53 -9.61 0.25
N LEU A 145 25.27 -8.73 0.93
CA LEU A 145 26.15 -9.10 2.05
C LEU A 145 25.34 -9.62 3.24
N GLY A 146 24.21 -8.97 3.55
CA GLY A 146 23.31 -9.39 4.62
C GLY A 146 22.68 -10.76 4.39
N VAL A 147 22.25 -11.05 3.15
CA VAL A 147 21.70 -12.37 2.78
C VAL A 147 22.77 -13.46 2.89
N ALA A 148 24.00 -13.20 2.43
CA ALA A 148 25.11 -14.14 2.55
C ALA A 148 25.46 -14.45 4.03
N ALA A 149 25.50 -13.42 4.88
CA ALA A 149 25.74 -13.58 6.32
C ALA A 149 24.63 -14.36 7.02
N LEU A 150 23.37 -14.12 6.65
CA LEU A 150 22.22 -14.85 7.19
C LEU A 150 22.25 -16.34 6.81
N ILE A 151 22.57 -16.65 5.55
CA ILE A 151 22.73 -18.03 5.07
C ILE A 151 23.87 -18.73 5.82
N ALA A 152 25.01 -18.05 6.01
CA ALA A 152 26.14 -18.59 6.77
C ALA A 152 25.79 -18.86 8.24
N LEU A 153 25.02 -17.96 8.89
CA LEU A 153 24.56 -18.14 10.26
C LEU A 153 23.63 -19.35 10.40
N ILE A 154 22.66 -19.50 9.49
CA ILE A 154 21.76 -20.67 9.47
C ILE A 154 22.56 -21.96 9.29
N TYR A 155 23.58 -21.95 8.42
CA TYR A 155 24.45 -23.10 8.21
C TYR A 155 25.30 -23.42 9.45
N ALA A 156 25.79 -22.41 10.17
CA ALA A 156 26.54 -22.60 11.41
C ALA A 156 25.68 -23.21 12.53
N ILE A 157 24.42 -22.80 12.67
CA ILE A 157 23.49 -23.37 13.65
C ILE A 157 23.21 -24.85 13.32
N LYS A 158 23.04 -25.20 12.05
CA LYS A 158 22.84 -26.61 11.63
C LYS A 158 24.10 -27.48 11.72
N LYS A 159 25.29 -26.88 11.75
CA LYS A 159 26.59 -27.59 11.73
C LYS A 159 27.32 -27.58 13.08
N ALA A 160 26.76 -27.01 14.14
CA ALA A 160 27.41 -27.01 15.45
C ALA A 160 27.64 -28.48 15.91
N PRO A 161 28.90 -28.91 16.10
CA PRO A 161 29.19 -30.22 16.66
C PRO A 161 28.75 -30.22 18.12
N THR A 162 27.88 -31.13 18.48
CA THR A 162 27.54 -31.47 19.85
C THR A 162 28.85 -31.72 20.59
N LEU A 163 29.20 -30.85 21.56
CA LEU A 163 30.32 -31.10 22.46
C LEU A 163 29.92 -32.26 23.38
N GLU A 164 30.12 -33.47 22.88
CA GLU A 164 30.06 -34.70 23.65
C GLU A 164 31.20 -34.65 24.68
N SER A 165 30.83 -34.21 25.89
CA SER A 165 31.70 -34.17 27.06
C SER A 165 32.02 -35.61 27.49
N ALA A 166 33.07 -36.17 26.91
CA ALA A 166 33.65 -37.43 27.34
C ALA A 166 34.47 -37.26 28.64
N ALA A 167 34.09 -38.07 29.64
CA ALA A 167 34.90 -38.60 30.72
C ALA A 167 35.20 -37.74 31.97
N GLN A 168 34.47 -38.05 33.06
CA GLN A 168 35.16 -38.51 34.28
C GLN A 168 34.38 -39.68 34.90
N LYS A 169 34.98 -40.87 34.80
CA LYS A 169 34.62 -42.11 35.51
C LYS A 169 34.79 -41.91 37.01
N GLN A 170 33.78 -42.29 37.81
CA GLN A 170 33.94 -42.96 39.11
C GLN A 170 32.59 -43.49 39.64
N GLN A 171 32.44 -44.81 39.65
CA GLN A 171 31.72 -45.60 40.65
C GLN A 171 32.77 -46.54 41.26
N PRO A 172 32.63 -47.13 42.48
CA PRO A 172 31.37 -47.48 43.16
C PRO A 172 31.36 -47.28 44.70
N VAL A 173 30.18 -47.19 45.34
CA VAL A 173 29.88 -47.91 46.60
C VAL A 173 28.38 -48.25 46.64
N THR A 174 28.11 -49.54 46.82
CA THR A 174 26.82 -50.22 47.07
C THR A 174 26.25 -49.97 48.48
N GLN A 175 24.94 -49.75 48.58
CA GLN A 175 23.99 -50.27 49.61
C GLN A 175 22.60 -49.65 49.28
N SER A 176 21.58 -50.36 48.78
CA SER A 176 20.82 -51.51 49.30
C SER A 176 20.18 -51.26 50.67
N VAL A 177 18.94 -50.74 50.69
CA VAL A 177 17.72 -51.17 51.44
C VAL A 177 16.60 -50.18 51.08
N SER A 178 15.50 -50.58 50.43
CA SER A 178 14.33 -51.33 50.92
C SER A 178 13.15 -50.41 51.31
N ALA A 179 11.97 -50.77 50.78
CA ALA A 179 10.59 -50.42 51.18
C ALA A 179 9.93 -49.11 50.66
N SER A 180 8.99 -49.31 49.73
CA SER A 180 7.69 -48.58 49.65
C SER A 180 6.66 -49.30 50.57
N PRO A 181 5.38 -48.90 50.68
CA PRO A 181 4.69 -47.58 50.64
C PRO A 181 3.80 -47.37 51.90
N VAL A 182 3.37 -46.15 52.26
CA VAL A 182 2.14 -46.00 53.08
C VAL A 182 1.40 -44.69 52.77
N THR A 183 0.14 -44.86 52.40
CA THR A 183 -0.93 -43.85 52.34
C THR A 183 -1.52 -43.66 53.73
N SER A 184 -1.64 -42.41 54.20
CA SER A 184 -2.66 -42.04 55.20
C SER A 184 -2.89 -40.51 55.22
N THR A 185 -4.05 -40.14 54.69
CA THR A 185 -4.78 -38.86 54.87
C THR A 185 -5.51 -38.88 56.23
N PRO A 186 -6.32 -37.87 56.59
CA PRO A 186 -6.09 -36.45 56.90
C PRO A 186 -6.29 -36.15 58.40
N ASN A 187 -5.92 -34.96 58.89
CA ASN A 187 -6.51 -34.47 60.14
C ASN A 187 -6.71 -32.94 60.18
N SER A 188 -7.99 -32.58 60.10
CA SER A 188 -8.75 -31.73 61.02
C SER A 188 -8.29 -30.31 61.43
N ILE A 189 -9.14 -29.37 61.01
CA ILE A 189 -9.83 -28.33 61.81
C ILE A 189 -8.99 -27.17 62.35
N GLU A 190 -9.20 -25.97 61.79
CA GLU A 190 -9.60 -24.80 62.61
C GLU A 190 -10.36 -23.74 61.78
N SER A 191 -11.70 -23.78 61.92
CA SER A 191 -12.61 -22.71 62.33
C SER A 191 -12.34 -21.21 62.00
N THR A 192 -13.33 -20.64 61.28
CA THR A 192 -14.13 -19.44 61.67
C THR A 192 -13.60 -18.02 61.36
N SER A 193 -14.33 -17.32 60.46
CA SER A 193 -14.95 -15.99 60.65
C SER A 193 -15.38 -15.44 59.26
N ILE A 194 -16.62 -15.60 58.79
CA ILE A 194 -17.81 -14.73 58.98
C ILE A 194 -17.56 -13.22 58.73
N SER A 195 -18.05 -12.71 57.59
CA SER A 195 -18.71 -11.39 57.43
C SER A 195 -19.29 -11.28 56.00
N GLN A 196 -20.54 -11.67 55.71
CA GLN A 196 -21.73 -10.80 55.62
C GLN A 196 -21.48 -9.49 54.81
N SER A 197 -21.80 -9.40 53.50
CA SER A 197 -23.10 -9.08 52.83
C SER A 197 -23.39 -7.55 52.70
N PRO A 198 -24.39 -7.05 51.93
CA PRO A 198 -24.75 -7.21 50.49
C PRO A 198 -25.15 -5.84 49.81
N THR A 199 -25.85 -5.89 48.65
CA THR A 199 -26.83 -4.88 48.11
C THR A 199 -26.32 -3.98 46.94
N VAL A 200 -26.64 -4.27 45.67
CA VAL A 200 -27.82 -3.83 44.84
C VAL A 200 -27.83 -2.32 44.53
N SER A 201 -27.66 -1.92 43.25
CA SER A 201 -28.77 -1.57 42.33
C SER A 201 -28.26 -0.95 41.00
N PRO A 202 -28.98 -1.10 39.88
CA PRO A 202 -28.69 -0.45 38.60
C PRO A 202 -29.48 0.85 38.42
N ASN A 203 -29.01 1.72 37.53
CA ASN A 203 -29.82 2.69 36.78
C ASN A 203 -29.17 2.95 35.42
#